data_AF-A0A2G5CZX3-F1
#
_entry.id   AF-A0A2G5CZX3-F1
#
_cell.length_a   1.000
_cell.length_b   1.000
_cell.length_c   1.000
_cell.angle_alpha   90.00
_cell.angle_beta   90.00
_cell.angle_gamma   90.00
#
_symmetry.space_group_name_H-M   'P 1'
#
loop_
_entity.id
_entity.type
_entity.pdbx_description
1 polymer ?
#
loop_
_entity_poly.entity_id
_entity_poly.type
_entity_poly.pdbx_seq_one_letter_code
_entity_poly.pdbx_strand_id
1 'polypeptide(L)'
;MKDLRTSPWIYLKRKAHMEHITFRPFPVRNESFDGTGKPYRGAFWLGRTSGLVDETGNPTGGLFGTAVATMGMLSTAAYVLTMDMFGPIADNAGGIVEMSQQPESVREITDILDAVGNTTKAITKGFAIGSAALASFLLFSAYMDEVAAFAQVSFEQVDIAILEVFVGGLLGSMLIFLFSAWACAAVGHTAQEVVNEVRRQFIERPGIMDYSEKPDYGRCVAIVASASLREMIKPGALAIFTPIVVGFVFKLLGRLTGHPLLGAKVVASMLMFATVSGILIALFLNTAGGAWDNAKKYIETGALGGKGSDFHKAAITGDTVGDPFKDTAGPSLHVLIKMLATITLVMAPIFL
;
A
#
# COMPACT_ATOMS: atom_id res chain seq x y z
N MET A 1 32.19 -0.01 -58.44
CA MET A 1 32.36 -1.39 -57.96
C MET A 1 32.83 -1.33 -56.51
N LYS A 2 32.19 -2.15 -55.66
CA LYS A 2 32.48 -2.50 -54.25
C LYS A 2 31.85 -1.66 -53.12
N ASP A 3 30.94 -2.37 -52.44
CA ASP A 3 30.43 -2.31 -51.06
C ASP A 3 29.55 -1.15 -50.56
N LEU A 4 28.24 -1.30 -50.80
CA LEU A 4 27.13 -0.72 -50.04
C LEU A 4 26.53 -1.79 -49.11
N ARG A 5 27.22 -2.14 -48.02
CA ARG A 5 26.64 -2.90 -46.91
C ARG A 5 26.90 -2.15 -45.60
N THR A 6 25.81 -1.83 -44.92
CA THR A 6 25.65 -1.17 -43.59
C THR A 6 25.20 0.30 -43.65
N SER A 7 23.95 0.50 -44.06
CA SER A 7 23.20 1.74 -43.85
C SER A 7 22.09 1.50 -42.81
N PRO A 8 21.88 2.37 -41.79
CA PRO A 8 20.96 2.15 -40.66
C PRO A 8 19.47 2.01 -41.02
N TRP A 9 19.12 2.23 -42.29
CA TRP A 9 17.76 2.26 -42.81
C TRP A 9 17.08 0.89 -42.93
N ILE A 10 17.82 -0.22 -42.80
CA ILE A 10 17.24 -1.58 -42.85
C ILE A 10 16.57 -1.98 -41.53
N TYR A 11 16.90 -1.34 -40.40
CA TYR A 11 16.24 -1.62 -39.12
C TYR A 11 14.83 -0.99 -39.01
N LEU A 12 14.60 0.12 -39.72
CA LEU A 12 13.31 0.82 -39.76
C LEU A 12 12.27 0.13 -40.67
N LYS A 13 12.70 -0.56 -41.74
CA LYS A 13 11.75 -1.31 -42.62
C LYS A 13 11.27 -2.64 -42.05
N ARG A 14 11.95 -3.24 -41.06
CA ARG A 14 11.43 -4.43 -40.35
C ARG A 14 10.39 -4.10 -39.27
N LYS A 15 10.23 -2.83 -38.87
CA LYS A 15 9.16 -2.41 -37.93
C LYS A 15 7.81 -2.15 -38.60
N ALA A 16 7.76 -1.96 -39.93
CA ALA A 16 6.54 -1.70 -40.69
C ALA A 16 5.74 -2.97 -41.08
N HIS A 17 6.18 -4.18 -40.68
CA HIS A 17 5.45 -5.44 -40.90
C HIS A 17 4.86 -6.05 -39.61
N MET A 18 4.75 -5.27 -38.53
CA MET A 18 4.04 -5.70 -37.31
C MET A 18 2.55 -5.31 -37.27
N GLU A 19 1.92 -5.10 -38.43
CA GLU A 19 0.45 -4.90 -38.54
C GLU A 19 -0.37 -6.20 -38.30
N HIS A 20 0.28 -7.33 -38.01
CA HIS A 20 -0.39 -8.56 -37.59
C HIS A 20 0.17 -9.17 -36.30
N ILE A 21 0.79 -8.36 -35.43
CA ILE A 21 0.78 -8.72 -34.02
C ILE A 21 -0.57 -8.27 -33.49
N THR A 22 -1.59 -9.11 -33.69
CA THR A 22 -2.64 -9.20 -32.67
C THR A 22 -1.89 -9.34 -31.36
N PHE A 23 -1.91 -8.28 -30.54
CA PHE A 23 -1.78 -8.45 -29.10
C PHE A 23 -2.89 -9.43 -28.75
N ARG A 24 -2.59 -10.73 -28.85
CA ARG A 24 -3.20 -11.65 -27.92
C ARG A 24 -2.82 -11.02 -26.59
N PRO A 25 -3.80 -10.60 -25.76
CA PRO A 25 -3.45 -10.29 -24.39
C PRO A 25 -2.60 -11.47 -23.96
N PHE A 26 -1.36 -11.21 -23.52
CA PHE A 26 -0.75 -12.17 -22.61
C PHE A 26 -1.90 -12.52 -21.67
N PRO A 27 -2.27 -13.80 -21.53
CA PRO A 27 -3.15 -14.13 -20.45
C PRO A 27 -2.34 -13.66 -19.25
N VAL A 28 -2.66 -12.46 -18.76
CA VAL A 28 -2.61 -12.15 -17.35
C VAL A 28 -3.54 -13.22 -16.85
N ARG A 29 -2.98 -14.41 -16.59
CA ARG A 29 -3.60 -15.32 -15.67
C ARG A 29 -3.86 -14.40 -14.50
N ASN A 30 -5.13 -14.18 -14.21
CA ASN A 30 -5.59 -13.64 -12.95
C ASN A 30 -5.21 -14.63 -11.84
N GLU A 31 -3.91 -14.91 -11.71
CA GLU A 31 -3.23 -15.20 -10.47
C GLU A 31 -2.85 -13.85 -9.84
N SER A 32 -3.65 -12.80 -10.11
CA SER A 32 -3.91 -11.78 -9.11
C SER A 32 -4.21 -12.51 -7.81
N PHE A 33 -3.50 -12.15 -6.74
CA PHE A 33 -3.91 -12.41 -5.37
C PHE A 33 -5.41 -12.10 -5.26
N ASP A 34 -6.25 -13.13 -5.38
CA ASP A 34 -7.68 -12.95 -5.61
C ASP A 34 -8.42 -12.54 -4.33
N GLY A 35 -7.70 -12.22 -3.26
CA GLY A 35 -8.27 -11.93 -1.95
C GLY A 35 -9.09 -13.09 -1.37
N THR A 36 -9.18 -14.26 -2.03
CA THR A 36 -10.14 -15.32 -1.68
C THR A 36 -9.66 -16.26 -0.57
N GLY A 37 -8.51 -15.99 0.05
CA GLY A 37 -7.97 -16.85 1.10
C GLY A 37 -7.42 -18.20 0.60
N LYS A 38 -7.47 -18.50 -0.72
CA LYS A 38 -6.87 -19.71 -1.32
C LYS A 38 -5.40 -19.95 -0.94
N PRO A 39 -4.50 -18.96 -0.98
CA PRO A 39 -3.11 -19.19 -0.57
C PRO A 39 -2.98 -19.56 0.92
N TYR A 40 -3.84 -19.02 1.80
CA TYR A 40 -3.84 -19.37 3.22
C TYR A 40 -4.26 -20.81 3.44
N ARG A 41 -5.38 -21.22 2.84
CA ARG A 41 -5.88 -22.58 2.99
C ARG A 41 -4.91 -23.57 2.37
N GLY A 42 -4.37 -23.27 1.19
CA GLY A 42 -3.39 -24.13 0.52
C GLY A 42 -2.12 -24.34 1.35
N ALA A 43 -1.49 -23.26 1.83
CA ALA A 43 -0.29 -23.35 2.65
C ALA A 43 -0.53 -24.05 3.99
N PHE A 44 -1.65 -23.75 4.65
CA PHE A 44 -2.04 -24.38 5.91
C PHE A 44 -2.29 -25.89 5.74
N TRP A 45 -2.99 -26.29 4.69
CA TRP A 45 -3.25 -27.71 4.41
C TRP A 45 -1.98 -28.46 4.04
N LEU A 46 -1.11 -27.88 3.19
CA LEU A 46 0.19 -28.48 2.86
C LEU A 46 1.07 -28.65 4.11
N GLY A 47 1.09 -27.64 4.98
CA GLY A 47 1.76 -27.72 6.28
C GLY A 47 1.19 -28.82 7.17
N ARG A 48 -0.13 -28.96 7.22
CA ARG A 48 -0.79 -30.03 7.99
C ARG A 48 -0.48 -31.44 7.44
N THR A 49 -0.27 -31.57 6.14
CA THR A 49 0.11 -32.83 5.48
C THR A 49 1.63 -33.12 5.49
N SER A 50 2.45 -32.22 6.06
CA SER A 50 3.91 -32.37 6.08
C SER A 50 4.44 -33.45 7.02
N GLY A 51 3.58 -34.00 7.90
CA GLY A 51 3.98 -35.00 8.90
C GLY A 51 4.56 -34.40 10.20
N LEU A 52 4.57 -33.07 10.35
CA LEU A 52 4.90 -32.40 11.61
C LEU A 52 3.76 -32.61 12.63
N VAL A 53 4.06 -33.33 13.71
CA VAL A 53 3.13 -33.65 14.79
C VAL A 53 3.66 -33.16 16.13
N ASP A 54 2.76 -32.87 17.08
CA ASP A 54 3.11 -32.64 18.48
C ASP A 54 3.46 -33.94 19.22
N GLU A 55 3.83 -33.83 20.50
CA GLU A 55 4.12 -34.94 21.40
C GLU A 55 2.95 -35.94 21.55
N THR A 56 1.73 -35.52 21.21
CA THR A 56 0.51 -36.33 21.23
C THR A 56 0.10 -36.88 19.86
N GLY A 57 0.89 -36.62 18.80
CA GLY A 57 0.63 -37.08 17.44
C GLY A 57 -0.35 -36.22 16.63
N ASN A 58 -0.77 -35.06 17.13
CA ASN A 58 -1.66 -34.17 16.38
C ASN A 58 -0.87 -33.34 15.34
N PRO A 59 -1.39 -33.16 14.11
CA PRO A 59 -0.71 -32.36 13.09
C PRO A 59 -0.61 -30.88 13.47
N THR A 60 0.59 -30.41 13.80
CA THR A 60 0.88 -29.01 14.18
C THR A 60 1.51 -28.19 13.05
N GLY A 61 1.88 -28.83 11.93
CA GLY A 61 2.58 -28.18 10.82
C GLY A 61 1.80 -27.12 10.04
N GLY A 62 0.50 -26.89 10.30
CA GLY A 62 -0.33 -25.98 9.50
C GLY A 62 0.08 -24.50 9.60
N LEU A 63 0.30 -24.00 10.82
CA LEU A 63 0.81 -22.64 11.06
C LEU A 63 2.24 -22.49 10.51
N PHE A 64 3.08 -23.49 10.74
CA PHE A 64 4.44 -23.54 10.19
C PHE A 64 4.46 -23.48 8.66
N GLY A 65 3.58 -24.23 7.98
CA GLY A 65 3.44 -24.18 6.52
C GLY A 65 3.04 -22.79 6.01
N THR A 66 2.19 -22.07 6.75
CA THR A 66 1.82 -20.68 6.44
C THR A 66 3.00 -19.73 6.63
N ALA A 67 3.82 -19.92 7.67
CA ALA A 67 5.05 -19.17 7.88
C ALA A 67 6.08 -19.40 6.78
N VAL A 68 6.32 -20.66 6.39
CA VAL A 68 7.23 -21.02 5.30
C VAL A 68 6.73 -20.47 3.96
N ALA A 69 5.42 -20.50 3.68
CA ALA A 69 4.86 -19.88 2.49
C ALA A 69 5.06 -18.35 2.46
N THR A 70 4.95 -17.70 3.62
CA THR A 70 5.23 -16.27 3.76
C THR A 70 6.71 -15.96 3.49
N MET A 71 7.62 -16.76 4.04
CA MET A 71 9.07 -16.66 3.76
C MET A 71 9.38 -16.94 2.29
N GLY A 72 8.72 -17.92 1.69
CA GLY A 72 8.84 -18.27 0.28
C GLY A 72 8.41 -17.13 -0.65
N MET A 73 7.28 -16.47 -0.34
CA MET A 73 6.88 -15.25 -1.03
C MET A 73 8.00 -14.20 -0.93
N LEU A 74 8.42 -13.86 0.28
CA LEU A 74 9.43 -12.82 0.54
C LEU A 74 10.86 -13.18 0.08
N SER A 75 11.14 -14.42 -0.30
CA SER A 75 12.46 -14.84 -0.79
C SER A 75 12.92 -14.07 -2.03
N THR A 76 11.97 -13.56 -2.82
CA THR A 76 12.23 -12.74 -4.02
C THR A 76 12.16 -11.23 -3.74
N ALA A 77 12.11 -10.81 -2.47
CA ALA A 77 11.93 -9.42 -2.07
C ALA A 77 12.99 -8.49 -2.67
N ALA A 78 14.23 -8.95 -2.88
CA ALA A 78 15.27 -8.15 -3.53
C ALA A 78 14.88 -7.72 -4.96
N TYR A 79 14.30 -8.63 -5.75
CA TYR A 79 13.82 -8.32 -7.10
C TYR A 79 12.59 -7.41 -7.06
N VAL A 80 11.66 -7.69 -6.15
CA VAL A 80 10.44 -6.88 -5.95
C VAL A 80 10.81 -5.44 -5.59
N LEU A 81 11.70 -5.23 -4.62
CA LEU A 81 12.17 -3.90 -4.22
C LEU A 81 12.94 -3.19 -5.33
N THR A 82 13.73 -3.93 -6.12
CA THR A 82 14.42 -3.35 -7.28
C THR A 82 13.42 -2.81 -8.31
N MET A 83 12.36 -3.57 -8.61
CA MET A 83 11.29 -3.13 -9.50
C MET A 83 10.51 -1.96 -8.91
N ASP A 84 10.28 -1.93 -7.60
CA ASP A 84 9.58 -0.83 -6.92
C ASP A 84 10.40 0.48 -7.01
N MET A 85 11.70 0.39 -6.78
CA MET A 85 12.63 1.54 -6.83
C MET A 85 12.86 2.04 -8.25
N PHE A 86 12.68 1.20 -9.27
CA PHE A 86 12.81 1.61 -10.67
C PHE A 86 11.81 2.72 -11.03
N GLY A 87 10.57 2.66 -10.53
CA GLY A 87 9.54 3.65 -10.84
C GLY A 87 9.92 5.08 -10.44
N PRO A 88 10.19 5.37 -9.16
CA PRO A 88 10.63 6.70 -8.71
C PRO A 88 11.91 7.19 -9.39
N ILE A 89 12.83 6.31 -9.80
CA ILE A 89 14.03 6.70 -10.53
C ILE A 89 13.66 7.19 -11.95
N ALA A 90 12.78 6.47 -12.65
CA ALA A 90 12.33 6.84 -13.98
C ALA A 90 11.52 8.15 -13.96
N ASP A 91 10.63 8.33 -12.98
CA ASP A 91 9.84 9.55 -12.79
C ASP A 91 10.73 10.78 -12.55
N ASN A 92 11.70 10.68 -11.63
CA ASN A 92 12.67 11.76 -11.39
C ASN A 92 13.52 12.07 -12.63
N ALA A 93 13.91 11.05 -13.41
CA ALA A 93 14.63 11.26 -14.66
C ALA A 93 13.79 12.04 -15.67
N GLY A 94 12.50 11.71 -15.82
CA GLY A 94 11.58 12.48 -16.65
C GLY A 94 11.44 13.93 -16.19
N GLY A 95 11.30 14.16 -14.88
CA GLY A 95 11.26 15.51 -14.30
C GLY A 95 12.52 16.33 -14.60
N ILE A 96 13.71 15.72 -14.49
CA ILE A 96 14.99 16.39 -14.82
C ILE A 96 15.06 16.72 -16.31
N VAL A 97 14.64 15.81 -17.19
CA VAL A 97 14.60 16.01 -18.64
C VAL A 97 13.71 17.21 -19.01
N GLU A 98 12.54 17.32 -18.38
CA GLU A 98 11.60 18.44 -18.58
C GLU A 98 12.20 19.76 -18.07
N MET A 99 12.71 19.77 -16.83
CA MET A 99 13.28 20.97 -16.20
C MET A 99 14.55 21.47 -16.91
N SER A 100 15.28 20.59 -17.61
CA SER A 100 16.49 20.94 -18.36
C SER A 100 16.26 21.15 -19.85
N GLN A 101 14.99 21.18 -20.32
CA GLN A 101 14.61 21.45 -21.71
C GLN A 101 15.33 20.56 -22.73
N GLN A 102 15.48 19.28 -22.40
CA GLN A 102 16.10 18.31 -23.30
C GLN A 102 15.21 18.02 -24.53
N PRO A 103 15.78 17.46 -25.61
CA PRO A 103 15.01 17.09 -26.80
C PRO A 103 13.84 16.15 -26.46
N GLU A 104 12.73 16.31 -27.18
CA GLU A 104 11.50 15.53 -27.00
C GLU A 104 11.72 14.02 -27.09
N SER A 105 12.68 13.58 -27.92
CA SER A 105 13.06 12.16 -28.03
C SER A 105 13.61 11.57 -26.72
N VAL A 106 14.20 12.37 -25.84
CA VAL A 106 14.65 11.94 -24.51
C VAL A 106 13.45 11.82 -23.57
N ARG A 107 12.49 12.74 -23.67
CA ARG A 107 11.24 12.72 -22.88
C ARG A 107 10.39 11.50 -23.22
N GLU A 108 10.26 11.16 -24.50
CA GLU A 108 9.56 9.96 -24.96
C GLU A 108 10.14 8.68 -24.33
N ILE A 109 11.47 8.59 -24.21
CA ILE A 109 12.12 7.45 -23.56
C ILE A 109 11.78 7.41 -22.07
N THR A 110 11.87 8.55 -21.37
CA THR A 110 11.55 8.61 -19.93
C THR A 110 10.08 8.34 -19.65
N ASP A 111 9.16 8.78 -20.50
CA ASP A 111 7.72 8.53 -20.35
C ASP A 111 7.39 7.04 -20.49
N ILE A 112 8.07 6.32 -21.41
CA ILE A 112 7.95 4.87 -21.54
C ILE A 112 8.47 4.17 -20.27
N LEU A 113 9.62 4.61 -19.74
CA LEU A 113 10.20 4.03 -18.52
C LEU A 113 9.30 4.28 -17.30
N ASP A 114 8.74 5.47 -17.17
CA ASP A 114 7.80 5.84 -16.11
C ASP A 114 6.49 5.02 -16.20
N ALA A 115 5.97 4.76 -17.39
CA ALA A 115 4.83 3.86 -17.57
C ALA A 115 5.12 2.42 -17.09
N VAL A 116 6.32 1.90 -17.35
CA VAL A 116 6.78 0.61 -16.81
C VAL A 116 6.96 0.69 -15.28
N GLY A 117 7.48 1.81 -14.78
CA GLY A 117 7.60 2.14 -13.37
C GLY A 117 6.29 2.08 -12.61
N ASN A 118 5.22 2.67 -13.16
CA ASN A 118 3.89 2.63 -12.57
C ASN A 118 3.32 1.21 -12.50
N THR A 119 3.54 0.41 -13.55
CA THR A 119 3.08 -0.98 -13.58
C THR A 119 3.80 -1.82 -12.52
N THR A 120 5.12 -1.68 -12.43
CA THR A 120 5.93 -2.37 -11.42
C THR A 120 5.58 -1.93 -10.00
N LYS A 121 5.42 -0.63 -9.75
CA LYS A 121 4.96 -0.05 -8.47
C LYS A 121 3.58 -0.58 -8.05
N ALA A 122 2.67 -0.84 -8.98
CA ALA A 122 1.37 -1.43 -8.67
C ALA A 122 1.49 -2.91 -8.24
N ILE A 123 2.34 -3.69 -8.94
CA ILE A 123 2.59 -5.11 -8.62
C ILE A 123 3.24 -5.23 -7.24
N THR A 124 4.24 -4.40 -6.93
CA THR A 124 4.98 -4.41 -5.67
C THR A 124 4.07 -4.03 -4.50
N LYS A 125 3.17 -3.05 -4.67
CA LYS A 125 2.11 -2.71 -3.70
C LYS A 125 1.19 -3.91 -3.42
N GLY A 126 0.78 -4.63 -4.46
CA GLY A 126 -0.04 -5.84 -4.32
C GLY A 126 0.68 -6.96 -3.57
N PHE A 127 1.96 -7.19 -3.90
CA PHE A 127 2.81 -8.15 -3.22
C PHE A 127 3.00 -7.81 -1.73
N ALA A 128 3.26 -6.53 -1.43
CA ALA A 128 3.39 -6.04 -0.07
C ALA A 128 2.12 -6.33 0.75
N ILE A 129 0.93 -6.02 0.21
CA ILE A 129 -0.34 -6.32 0.88
C ILE A 129 -0.56 -7.83 1.02
N GLY A 130 -0.29 -8.64 0.00
CA GLY A 130 -0.40 -10.09 0.06
C GLY A 130 0.48 -10.70 1.16
N SER A 131 1.72 -10.20 1.29
CA SER A 131 2.64 -10.62 2.36
C SER A 131 2.17 -10.19 3.74
N ALA A 132 1.61 -8.97 3.86
CA ALA A 132 1.05 -8.44 5.09
C ALA A 132 -0.10 -9.31 5.59
N ALA A 133 -0.95 -9.69 4.65
CA ALA A 133 -2.11 -10.50 4.90
C ALA A 133 -1.66 -11.87 5.47
N LEU A 134 -0.72 -12.55 4.81
CA LEU A 134 -0.19 -13.83 5.31
C LEU A 134 0.47 -13.69 6.70
N ALA A 135 1.27 -12.63 6.90
CA ALA A 135 1.92 -12.36 8.18
C ALA A 135 0.91 -12.07 9.30
N SER A 136 -0.21 -11.42 8.99
CA SER A 136 -1.19 -11.02 10.00
C SER A 136 -1.84 -12.21 10.73
N PHE A 137 -2.09 -13.31 10.03
CA PHE A 137 -2.61 -14.55 10.64
C PHE A 137 -1.59 -15.15 11.61
N LEU A 138 -0.31 -15.16 11.22
CA LEU A 138 0.78 -15.65 12.07
C LEU A 138 0.95 -14.77 13.31
N LEU A 139 0.86 -13.46 13.14
CA LEU A 139 0.98 -12.51 14.25
C LEU A 139 -0.21 -12.60 15.22
N PHE A 140 -1.42 -12.88 14.72
CA PHE A 140 -2.57 -13.15 15.57
C PHE A 140 -2.38 -14.45 16.37
N SER A 141 -1.91 -15.53 15.73
CA SER A 141 -1.59 -16.78 16.44
C SER A 141 -0.51 -16.55 17.50
N ALA A 142 0.56 -15.84 17.15
CA ALA A 142 1.63 -15.51 18.09
C ALA A 142 1.13 -14.67 19.28
N TYR A 143 0.18 -13.75 19.04
CA TYR A 143 -0.46 -13.01 20.13
C TYR A 143 -1.24 -13.92 21.08
N MET A 144 -2.01 -14.88 20.54
CA MET A 144 -2.74 -15.85 21.36
C MET A 144 -1.79 -16.71 22.21
N ASP A 145 -0.70 -17.18 21.61
CA ASP A 145 0.32 -17.99 22.27
C ASP A 145 1.01 -17.22 23.40
N GLU A 146 1.39 -15.95 23.16
CA GLU A 146 1.99 -15.07 24.18
C GLU A 146 1.01 -14.78 25.32
N VAL A 147 -0.25 -14.48 25.02
CA VAL A 147 -1.28 -14.28 26.04
C VAL A 147 -1.48 -15.54 26.89
N ALA A 148 -1.51 -16.72 26.28
CA ALA A 148 -1.60 -17.99 27.00
C ALA A 148 -0.38 -18.21 27.91
N ALA A 149 0.82 -17.92 27.42
CA ALA A 149 2.06 -18.06 28.17
C ALA A 149 2.12 -17.11 29.37
N PHE A 150 1.76 -15.83 29.22
CA PHE A 150 1.76 -14.88 30.33
C PHE A 150 0.64 -15.13 31.34
N ALA A 151 -0.53 -15.54 30.88
CA ALA A 151 -1.69 -15.76 31.75
C ALA A 151 -1.69 -17.15 32.40
N GLN A 152 -0.82 -18.08 31.94
CA GLN A 152 -0.75 -19.47 32.41
C GLN A 152 -2.10 -20.20 32.30
N VAL A 153 -2.91 -19.83 31.32
CA VAL A 153 -4.24 -20.39 31.03
C VAL A 153 -4.38 -20.57 29.52
N SER A 154 -5.17 -21.56 29.10
CA SER A 154 -5.40 -21.79 27.67
C SER A 154 -6.13 -20.61 27.03
N PHE A 155 -5.55 -20.05 25.97
CA PHE A 155 -6.13 -18.98 25.16
C PHE A 155 -6.28 -19.45 23.70
N GLU A 156 -7.17 -20.41 23.49
CA GLU A 156 -7.34 -21.06 22.18
C GLU A 156 -8.46 -20.45 21.34
N GLN A 157 -9.41 -19.77 21.98
CA GLN A 157 -10.61 -19.26 21.32
C GLN A 157 -10.92 -17.81 21.67
N VAL A 158 -11.16 -17.02 20.63
CA VAL A 158 -11.75 -15.68 20.70
C VAL A 158 -13.18 -15.76 20.20
N ASP A 159 -14.15 -15.76 21.12
CA ASP A 159 -15.57 -15.80 20.77
C ASP A 159 -16.10 -14.40 20.43
N ILE A 160 -16.38 -14.19 19.15
CA ILE A 160 -16.94 -12.94 18.61
C ILE A 160 -18.42 -12.75 18.95
N ALA A 161 -19.13 -13.76 19.46
CA ALA A 161 -20.51 -13.62 19.90
C ALA A 161 -20.62 -12.84 21.23
N ILE A 162 -19.51 -12.73 21.97
CA ILE A 162 -19.42 -11.89 23.17
C ILE A 162 -19.44 -10.42 22.73
N LEU A 163 -20.37 -9.65 23.27
CA LEU A 163 -20.63 -8.27 22.85
C LEU A 163 -19.39 -7.39 22.94
N GLU A 164 -18.62 -7.48 24.02
CA GLU A 164 -17.40 -6.70 24.24
C GLU A 164 -16.33 -7.02 23.19
N VAL A 165 -16.19 -8.30 22.85
CA VAL A 165 -15.24 -8.79 21.83
C VAL A 165 -15.67 -8.30 20.45
N PHE A 166 -16.97 -8.35 20.15
CA PHE A 166 -17.52 -7.80 18.91
C PHE A 166 -17.29 -6.28 18.80
N VAL A 167 -17.54 -5.54 19.88
CA VAL A 167 -17.28 -4.08 19.95
C VAL A 167 -15.79 -3.80 19.74
N GLY A 168 -14.89 -4.58 20.34
CA GLY A 168 -13.45 -4.50 20.07
C GLY A 168 -13.11 -4.66 18.59
N GLY A 169 -13.74 -5.63 17.93
CA GLY A 169 -13.61 -5.83 16.49
C GLY A 169 -14.06 -4.61 15.68
N LEU A 170 -15.25 -4.06 15.98
CA LEU A 170 -15.76 -2.86 15.33
C LEU A 170 -14.85 -1.64 15.52
N LEU A 171 -14.29 -1.46 16.72
CA LEU A 171 -13.30 -0.40 16.98
C LEU A 171 -12.03 -0.59 16.14
N GLY A 172 -11.60 -1.84 15.93
CA GLY A 172 -10.49 -2.18 15.05
C GLY A 172 -10.77 -1.79 13.59
N SER A 173 -11.95 -2.13 13.07
CA SER A 173 -12.38 -1.69 11.74
C SER A 173 -12.46 -0.16 11.64
N MET A 174 -13.08 0.49 12.63
CA MET A 174 -13.21 1.96 12.67
C MET A 174 -11.84 2.65 12.65
N LEU A 175 -10.85 2.12 13.38
CA LEU A 175 -9.49 2.66 13.40
C LEU A 175 -8.87 2.73 12.00
N ILE A 176 -9.09 1.72 11.16
CA ILE A 176 -8.58 1.68 9.79
C ILE A 176 -9.19 2.81 8.96
N PHE A 177 -10.51 2.95 8.98
CA PHE A 177 -11.20 4.00 8.23
C PHE A 177 -10.83 5.39 8.73
N LEU A 178 -10.73 5.58 10.05
CA LEU A 178 -10.35 6.84 10.65
C LEU A 178 -8.91 7.23 10.29
N PHE A 179 -7.98 6.28 10.36
CA PHE A 179 -6.60 6.49 9.94
C PHE A 179 -6.53 6.90 8.46
N SER A 180 -7.21 6.19 7.57
CA SER A 180 -7.25 6.51 6.14
C SER A 180 -7.86 7.88 5.88
N ALA A 181 -8.95 8.23 6.57
CA ALA A 181 -9.61 9.52 6.43
C ALA A 181 -8.67 10.67 6.83
N TRP A 182 -7.97 10.55 7.96
CA TRP A 182 -7.00 11.55 8.38
C TRP A 182 -5.80 11.66 7.44
N ALA A 183 -5.28 10.53 6.95
CA ALA A 183 -4.20 10.52 5.97
C ALA A 183 -4.61 11.25 4.67
N CYS A 184 -5.79 10.96 4.13
CA CYS A 184 -6.28 11.63 2.93
C CYS A 184 -6.58 13.12 3.17
N ALA A 185 -7.17 13.47 4.32
CA ALA A 185 -7.46 14.85 4.67
C ALA A 185 -6.16 15.67 4.81
N ALA A 186 -5.12 15.11 5.46
CA ALA A 186 -3.82 15.76 5.61
C ALA A 186 -3.20 16.16 4.26
N VAL A 187 -3.23 15.24 3.28
CA VAL A 187 -2.76 15.51 1.92
C VAL A 187 -3.61 16.59 1.25
N GLY A 188 -4.94 16.50 1.33
CA GLY A 188 -5.84 17.50 0.74
C GLY A 188 -5.64 18.91 1.28
N HIS A 189 -5.48 19.05 2.59
CA HIS A 189 -5.23 20.34 3.24
C HIS A 189 -3.87 20.92 2.79
N THR A 190 -2.82 20.09 2.81
CA THR A 190 -1.47 20.51 2.40
C THR A 190 -1.41 20.86 0.90
N ALA A 191 -2.07 20.10 0.06
CA ALA A 191 -2.15 20.36 -1.38
C ALA A 191 -2.82 21.72 -1.66
N GLN A 192 -3.88 22.06 -0.91
CA GLN A 192 -4.53 23.36 -1.05
C GLN A 192 -3.61 24.53 -0.67
N GLU A 193 -2.79 24.37 0.38
CA GLU A 193 -1.79 25.37 0.75
C GLU A 193 -0.74 25.57 -0.34
N VAL A 194 -0.23 24.47 -0.93
CA VAL A 194 0.71 24.52 -2.06
C VAL A 194 0.09 25.20 -3.28
N VAL A 195 -1.16 24.87 -3.63
CA VAL A 195 -1.87 25.51 -4.75
C VAL A 195 -2.02 27.01 -4.53
N ASN A 196 -2.37 27.43 -3.31
CA ASN A 196 -2.50 28.85 -2.98
C ASN A 196 -1.16 29.58 -3.06
N GLU A 197 -0.06 28.95 -2.63
CA GLU A 197 1.28 29.51 -2.74
C GLU A 197 1.75 29.61 -4.19
N VAL A 198 1.54 28.58 -5.01
CA VAL A 198 1.89 28.61 -6.45
C VAL A 198 1.10 29.71 -7.17
N ARG A 199 -0.20 29.84 -6.89
CA ARG A 199 -1.03 30.93 -7.44
C ARG A 199 -0.53 32.31 -7.02
N ARG A 200 -0.18 32.48 -5.73
CA ARG A 200 0.39 33.72 -5.20
C ARG A 200 1.67 34.10 -5.95
N GLN A 201 2.59 33.15 -6.15
CA GLN A 201 3.82 33.40 -6.89
C GLN A 201 3.53 33.80 -8.35
N PHE A 202 2.62 33.13 -9.05
CA PHE A 202 2.29 33.50 -10.44
C PHE A 202 1.63 34.88 -10.57
N ILE A 203 0.81 35.29 -9.59
CA ILE A 203 0.15 36.61 -9.60
C ILE A 203 1.15 37.73 -9.26
N GLU A 204 1.97 37.54 -8.23
CA GLU A 204 2.92 38.57 -7.77
C GLU A 204 4.16 38.67 -8.67
N ARG A 205 4.55 37.57 -9.33
CA ARG A 205 5.77 37.45 -10.14
C ARG A 205 5.43 36.90 -11.53
N PRO A 206 4.83 37.72 -12.42
CA PRO A 206 4.41 37.27 -13.75
C PRO A 206 5.59 36.81 -14.63
N GLY A 207 6.81 37.27 -14.33
CA GLY A 207 8.05 36.84 -15.00
C GLY A 207 8.41 35.36 -14.81
N ILE A 208 7.65 34.61 -14.00
CA ILE A 208 7.81 33.16 -13.91
C ILE A 208 7.23 32.47 -15.16
N MET A 209 6.12 32.97 -15.71
CA MET A 209 5.45 32.35 -16.87
C MET A 209 6.18 32.57 -18.19
N ASP A 210 7.00 33.63 -18.28
CA ASP A 210 7.84 33.93 -19.45
C ASP A 210 9.29 33.45 -19.27
N TYR A 211 9.57 32.71 -18.19
CA TYR A 211 10.89 32.19 -17.82
C TYR A 211 11.97 33.26 -17.56
N SER A 212 11.61 34.54 -17.43
CA SER A 212 12.55 35.61 -17.07
C SER A 212 12.97 35.58 -15.60
N GLU A 213 12.12 35.03 -14.74
CA GLU A 213 12.31 34.96 -13.29
C GLU A 213 12.15 33.53 -12.78
N LYS A 214 13.00 33.13 -11.80
CA LYS A 214 12.93 31.80 -11.19
C LYS A 214 11.87 31.74 -10.08
N PRO A 215 11.01 30.70 -10.03
CA PRO A 215 10.10 30.46 -8.90
C PRO A 215 10.84 30.32 -7.57
N ASP A 216 10.14 30.61 -6.47
CA ASP A 216 10.63 30.25 -5.13
C ASP A 216 10.21 28.81 -4.80
N TYR A 217 11.11 27.88 -5.13
CA TYR A 217 10.95 26.46 -4.79
C TYR A 217 11.05 26.18 -3.29
N GLY A 218 11.88 26.96 -2.58
CA GLY A 218 12.14 26.75 -1.15
C GLY A 218 10.89 26.93 -0.31
N ARG A 219 10.03 27.89 -0.69
CA ARG A 219 8.75 28.12 -0.02
C ARG A 219 7.80 26.93 -0.14
N CYS A 220 7.63 26.37 -1.35
CA CYS A 220 6.78 25.18 -1.55
C CYS A 220 7.31 23.97 -0.77
N VAL A 221 8.63 23.74 -0.78
CA VAL A 221 9.25 22.67 0.00
C VAL A 221 9.01 22.86 1.49
N ALA A 222 9.15 24.08 2.02
CA ALA A 222 8.94 24.37 3.44
C ALA A 222 7.49 24.10 3.89
N ILE A 223 6.50 24.41 3.05
CA ILE A 223 5.09 24.12 3.32
C ILE A 223 4.88 22.61 3.46
N VAL A 224 5.29 21.84 2.46
CA VAL A 224 5.11 20.37 2.45
C VAL A 224 5.89 19.71 3.60
N ALA A 225 7.12 20.15 3.86
CA ALA A 225 7.96 19.62 4.95
C ALA A 225 7.35 19.90 6.33
N SER A 226 6.92 21.13 6.60
CA SER A 226 6.31 21.47 7.89
C SER A 226 4.95 20.78 8.09
N ALA A 227 4.15 20.68 7.03
CA ALA A 227 2.82 20.04 7.09
C ALA A 227 2.94 18.54 7.32
N SER A 228 3.81 17.85 6.58
CA SER A 228 4.03 16.40 6.73
C SER A 228 4.46 16.00 8.15
N LEU A 229 5.37 16.76 8.77
CA LEU A 229 5.80 16.53 10.15
C LEU A 229 4.65 16.72 11.16
N ARG A 230 3.79 17.71 10.96
CA ARG A 230 2.67 18.00 11.86
C ARG A 230 1.53 17.00 11.70
N GLU A 231 1.15 16.70 10.47
CA GLU A 231 0.00 15.86 10.17
C GLU A 231 0.26 14.38 10.46
N MET A 232 1.52 13.91 10.41
CA MET A 232 1.87 12.52 10.74
C MET A 232 1.64 12.17 12.23
N ILE A 233 1.61 13.16 13.13
CA ILE A 233 1.47 12.94 14.57
C ILE A 233 0.13 12.29 14.91
N LYS A 234 -0.99 12.77 14.34
CA LYS A 234 -2.33 12.29 14.72
C LYS A 234 -2.56 10.83 14.30
N PRO A 235 -2.30 10.40 13.05
CA PRO A 235 -2.47 9.01 12.64
C PRO A 235 -1.51 8.07 13.39
N GLY A 236 -0.26 8.50 13.64
CA GLY A 236 0.70 7.73 14.42
C GLY A 236 0.27 7.54 15.87
N ALA A 237 -0.21 8.61 16.52
CA ALA A 237 -0.73 8.54 17.88
C ALA A 237 -1.96 7.62 17.97
N LEU A 238 -2.91 7.72 17.03
CA LEU A 238 -4.09 6.83 16.98
C LEU A 238 -3.67 5.36 16.95
N ALA A 239 -2.71 5.04 16.09
CA ALA A 239 -2.26 3.69 15.88
C ALA A 239 -1.56 3.08 17.11
N ILE A 240 -0.85 3.89 17.91
CA ILE A 240 -0.19 3.46 19.14
C ILE A 240 -1.16 3.39 20.32
N PHE A 241 -1.91 4.47 20.55
CA PHE A 241 -2.72 4.60 21.76
C PHE A 241 -4.00 3.75 21.72
N THR A 242 -4.58 3.50 20.56
CA THR A 242 -5.84 2.73 20.47
C THR A 242 -5.75 1.33 21.07
N PRO A 243 -4.81 0.44 20.67
CA PRO A 243 -4.68 -0.88 21.29
C PRO A 243 -4.46 -0.81 22.80
N ILE A 244 -3.68 0.17 23.26
CA ILE A 244 -3.36 0.35 24.69
C ILE A 244 -4.60 0.76 25.48
N VAL A 245 -5.32 1.79 25.01
CA VAL A 245 -6.51 2.32 25.67
C VAL A 245 -7.62 1.28 25.66
N VAL A 246 -7.90 0.66 24.52
CA VAL A 246 -8.93 -0.39 24.40
C VAL A 246 -8.60 -1.56 25.32
N GLY A 247 -7.37 -2.08 25.28
CA GLY A 247 -6.96 -3.19 26.13
C GLY A 247 -7.05 -2.86 27.62
N PHE A 248 -6.63 -1.67 28.03
CA PHE A 248 -6.69 -1.24 29.43
C PHE A 248 -8.12 -1.02 29.94
N VAL A 249 -8.97 -0.36 29.14
CA VAL A 249 -10.37 -0.09 29.50
C VAL A 249 -11.14 -1.41 29.64
N PHE A 250 -11.00 -2.32 28.69
CA PHE A 250 -11.70 -3.61 28.74
C PHE A 250 -11.12 -4.58 29.77
N LYS A 251 -9.85 -4.43 30.16
CA LYS A 251 -9.29 -5.07 31.35
C LYS A 251 -9.98 -4.59 32.63
N LEU A 252 -10.16 -3.27 32.79
CA LEU A 252 -10.84 -2.73 33.96
C LEU A 252 -12.30 -3.20 34.03
N LEU A 253 -13.00 -3.17 32.89
CA LEU A 253 -14.35 -3.72 32.78
C LEU A 253 -14.39 -5.21 33.10
N GLY A 254 -13.43 -5.99 32.59
CA GLY A 254 -13.30 -7.42 32.90
C GLY A 254 -13.12 -7.70 34.38
N ARG A 255 -12.36 -6.88 35.10
CA ARG A 255 -12.24 -6.97 36.56
C ARG A 255 -13.56 -6.69 37.29
N LEU A 256 -14.38 -5.78 36.77
CA LEU A 256 -15.68 -5.44 37.35
C LEU A 256 -16.74 -6.52 37.07
N THR A 257 -16.68 -7.16 35.90
CA THR A 257 -17.65 -8.19 35.48
C THR A 257 -17.24 -9.63 35.82
N GLY A 258 -16.04 -9.83 36.38
CA GLY A 258 -15.53 -11.15 36.74
C GLY A 258 -14.91 -11.93 35.57
N HIS A 259 -14.59 -11.26 34.47
CA HIS A 259 -13.93 -11.82 33.29
C HIS A 259 -12.48 -11.32 33.18
N PRO A 260 -11.50 -11.99 33.81
CA PRO A 260 -10.12 -11.48 33.91
C PRO A 260 -9.42 -11.32 32.55
N LEU A 261 -9.74 -12.17 31.56
CA LEU A 261 -9.11 -12.16 30.23
C LEU A 261 -9.83 -11.26 29.21
N LEU A 262 -10.80 -10.46 29.63
CA LEU A 262 -11.63 -9.69 28.69
C LEU A 262 -10.79 -8.71 27.86
N GLY A 263 -9.84 -8.02 28.48
CA GLY A 263 -8.94 -7.08 27.79
C GLY A 263 -8.18 -7.75 26.64
N ALA A 264 -7.57 -8.90 26.91
CA ALA A 264 -6.85 -9.67 25.89
C ALA A 264 -7.77 -10.15 24.76
N LYS A 265 -8.96 -10.67 25.06
CA LYS A 265 -9.93 -11.11 24.03
C LYS A 265 -10.40 -9.97 23.13
N VAL A 266 -10.66 -8.81 23.71
CA VAL A 266 -11.10 -7.61 22.97
C VAL A 266 -9.97 -7.11 22.05
N VAL A 267 -8.73 -7.06 22.54
CA VAL A 267 -7.57 -6.67 21.74
C VAL A 267 -7.30 -7.67 20.61
N ALA A 268 -7.44 -8.98 20.87
CA ALA A 268 -7.34 -10.02 19.85
C ALA A 268 -8.35 -9.78 18.71
N SER A 269 -9.61 -9.51 19.06
CA SER A 269 -10.67 -9.21 18.11
C SER A 269 -10.41 -7.91 17.34
N MET A 270 -9.97 -6.85 18.04
CA MET A 270 -9.59 -5.59 17.43
C MET A 270 -8.49 -5.80 16.38
N LEU A 271 -7.46 -6.58 16.70
CA LEU A 271 -6.37 -6.91 15.79
C LEU A 271 -6.87 -7.67 14.55
N MET A 272 -7.74 -8.67 14.71
CA MET A 272 -8.31 -9.41 13.58
C MET A 272 -9.13 -8.53 12.65
N PHE A 273 -10.07 -7.75 13.20
CA PHE A 273 -10.96 -6.91 12.39
C PHE A 273 -10.22 -5.74 11.74
N ALA A 274 -9.28 -5.11 12.46
CA ALA A 274 -8.40 -4.08 11.90
C ALA A 274 -7.56 -4.65 10.74
N THR A 275 -7.05 -5.87 10.88
CA THR A 275 -6.30 -6.56 9.83
C THR A 275 -7.17 -6.79 8.59
N VAL A 276 -8.33 -7.45 8.75
CA VAL A 276 -9.22 -7.77 7.61
C VAL A 276 -9.67 -6.50 6.90
N SER A 277 -10.11 -5.51 7.66
CA SER A 277 -10.57 -4.22 7.11
C SER A 277 -9.42 -3.47 6.44
N GLY A 278 -8.23 -3.47 7.07
CA GLY A 278 -7.04 -2.82 6.57
C GLY A 278 -6.55 -3.39 5.25
N ILE A 279 -6.56 -4.72 5.09
CA ILE A 279 -6.21 -5.37 3.82
C ILE A 279 -7.19 -4.95 2.71
N LEU A 280 -8.50 -5.00 2.99
CA LEU A 280 -9.53 -4.65 2.00
C LEU A 280 -9.43 -3.19 1.57
N ILE A 281 -9.30 -2.26 2.53
CA ILE A 281 -9.17 -0.83 2.23
C ILE A 281 -7.83 -0.52 1.56
N ALA A 282 -6.73 -1.12 1.98
CA ALA A 282 -5.43 -0.93 1.33
C ALA A 282 -5.47 -1.37 -0.13
N LEU A 283 -6.06 -2.53 -0.42
CA LEU A 283 -6.25 -3.02 -1.79
C LEU A 283 -7.11 -2.07 -2.62
N PHE A 284 -8.23 -1.62 -2.05
CA PHE A 284 -9.14 -0.70 -2.71
C PHE A 284 -8.44 0.62 -3.07
N LEU A 285 -7.81 1.27 -2.08
CA LEU A 285 -7.15 2.57 -2.27
C LEU A 285 -6.00 2.49 -3.27
N ASN A 286 -5.13 1.47 -3.17
CA ASN A 286 -4.01 1.30 -4.08
C ASN A 286 -4.46 1.02 -5.52
N THR A 287 -5.47 0.16 -5.68
CA THR A 287 -5.97 -0.22 -7.01
C THR A 287 -6.75 0.92 -7.66
N ALA A 288 -7.61 1.61 -6.90
CA ALA A 288 -8.37 2.75 -7.39
C ALA A 288 -7.46 3.90 -7.83
N GLY A 289 -6.50 4.30 -6.99
CA GLY A 289 -5.56 5.36 -7.34
C GLY A 289 -4.65 4.98 -8.52
N GLY A 290 -4.17 3.73 -8.59
CA GLY A 290 -3.41 3.26 -9.74
C GLY A 290 -4.22 3.21 -11.04
N ALA A 291 -5.51 2.87 -10.97
CA ALA A 291 -6.39 2.87 -12.12
C ALA A 291 -6.62 4.29 -12.67
N TRP A 292 -6.83 5.29 -11.80
CA TRP A 292 -6.98 6.69 -12.23
C TRP A 292 -5.72 7.25 -12.87
N ASP A 293 -4.54 6.95 -12.32
CA ASP A 293 -3.25 7.37 -12.92
C ASP A 293 -3.05 6.75 -14.31
N ASN A 294 -3.30 5.45 -14.44
CA ASN A 294 -3.18 4.75 -15.72
C ASN A 294 -4.21 5.25 -16.74
N ALA A 295 -5.43 5.61 -16.31
CA ALA A 295 -6.43 6.21 -17.18
C ALA A 295 -5.97 7.58 -17.70
N LYS A 296 -5.37 8.42 -16.85
CA LYS A 296 -4.76 9.70 -17.25
C LYS A 296 -3.64 9.46 -18.27
N LYS A 297 -2.68 8.59 -17.97
CA LYS A 297 -1.57 8.25 -18.89
C LYS A 297 -2.06 7.70 -20.22
N TYR A 298 -3.12 6.89 -20.22
CA TYR A 298 -3.72 6.38 -21.46
C TYR A 298 -4.24 7.52 -22.34
N ILE A 299 -4.92 8.52 -21.77
CA ILE A 299 -5.40 9.69 -22.52
C ILE A 299 -4.22 10.54 -23.00
N GLU A 300 -3.15 10.68 -22.20
CA GLU A 300 -1.94 11.41 -22.59
C GLU A 300 -1.23 10.83 -23.83
N THR A 301 -1.45 9.55 -24.16
CA THR A 301 -0.91 8.91 -25.38
C THR A 301 -1.62 9.35 -26.67
N GLY A 302 -2.70 10.13 -26.57
CA GLY A 302 -3.51 10.59 -27.71
C GLY A 302 -4.87 9.88 -27.82
N ALA A 303 -5.14 8.87 -26.99
CA ALA A 303 -6.46 8.29 -26.88
C ALA A 303 -7.47 9.33 -26.32
N LEU A 304 -8.74 9.21 -26.73
CA LEU A 304 -9.85 10.06 -26.23
C LEU A 304 -9.58 11.58 -26.34
N GLY A 305 -8.88 12.03 -27.38
CA GLY A 305 -8.64 13.45 -27.64
C GLY A 305 -7.33 14.00 -27.09
N GLY A 306 -6.52 13.20 -26.38
CA GLY A 306 -5.16 13.58 -26.03
C GLY A 306 -5.05 14.66 -24.96
N LYS A 307 -3.82 15.15 -24.76
CA LYS A 307 -3.50 16.21 -23.79
C LYS A 307 -4.29 17.49 -24.07
N GLY A 308 -4.84 18.08 -23.02
CA GLY A 308 -5.59 19.34 -23.06
C GLY A 308 -7.10 19.19 -23.35
N SER A 309 -7.56 18.00 -23.76
CA SER A 309 -8.98 17.68 -23.91
C SER A 309 -9.75 17.73 -22.59
N ASP A 310 -11.08 17.82 -22.66
CA ASP A 310 -11.92 17.77 -21.46
C ASP A 310 -11.85 16.41 -20.76
N PHE A 311 -11.67 15.32 -21.52
CA PHE A 311 -11.39 13.98 -20.96
C PHE A 311 -10.07 13.95 -20.19
N HIS A 312 -9.02 14.62 -20.70
CA HIS A 312 -7.74 14.71 -20.01
C HIS A 312 -7.86 15.50 -18.69
N LYS A 313 -8.57 16.63 -18.68
CA LYS A 313 -8.81 17.41 -17.45
C LYS A 313 -9.61 16.61 -16.40
N ALA A 314 -10.60 15.84 -16.84
CA ALA A 314 -11.36 14.95 -15.97
C ALA A 314 -10.47 13.84 -15.39
N ALA A 315 -9.61 13.25 -16.21
CA ALA A 315 -8.68 12.21 -15.75
C ALA A 315 -7.62 12.74 -14.77
N ILE A 316 -7.10 13.97 -14.98
CA ILE A 316 -6.23 14.66 -14.00
C ILE A 316 -6.96 14.84 -12.66
N THR A 317 -8.25 15.19 -12.69
CA THR A 317 -9.05 15.30 -11.46
C THR A 317 -9.18 13.95 -10.75
N GLY A 318 -9.36 12.86 -11.50
CA GLY A 318 -9.37 11.51 -10.93
C GLY A 318 -8.02 11.11 -10.32
N ASP A 319 -6.91 11.39 -11.00
CA ASP A 319 -5.58 11.07 -10.51
C ASP A 319 -5.22 11.85 -9.24
N THR A 320 -5.54 13.15 -9.19
CA THR A 320 -5.32 13.98 -8.00
C THR A 320 -6.15 13.53 -6.79
N VAL A 321 -7.33 12.94 -7.01
CA VAL A 321 -8.08 12.23 -5.94
C VAL A 321 -7.41 10.90 -5.57
N GLY A 322 -6.82 10.21 -6.54
CA GLY A 322 -6.13 8.93 -6.38
C GLY A 322 -4.74 9.00 -5.72
N ASP A 323 -4.05 10.15 -5.79
CA ASP A 323 -2.73 10.36 -5.19
C ASP A 323 -2.69 10.09 -3.68
N PRO A 324 -3.55 10.69 -2.83
CA PRO A 324 -3.57 10.37 -1.41
C PRO A 324 -3.94 8.90 -1.15
N PHE A 325 -4.70 8.28 -2.05
CA PHE A 325 -5.11 6.88 -1.89
C PHE A 325 -3.92 5.94 -2.12
N LYS A 326 -3.25 6.07 -3.27
CA LYS A 326 -2.20 5.15 -3.70
C LYS A 326 -0.85 5.43 -3.07
N ASP A 327 -0.55 6.67 -2.66
CA ASP A 327 0.79 7.06 -2.20
C ASP A 327 0.84 7.55 -0.74
N THR A 328 -0.30 7.63 -0.04
CA THR A 328 -0.32 7.96 1.40
C THR A 328 -1.11 6.94 2.21
N ALA A 329 -2.44 6.91 2.08
CA ALA A 329 -3.28 6.09 2.94
C ALA A 329 -3.11 4.59 2.68
N GLY A 330 -3.20 4.15 1.41
CA GLY A 330 -3.14 2.73 1.03
C GLY A 330 -1.84 2.04 1.46
N PRO A 331 -0.63 2.55 1.13
CA PRO A 331 0.62 1.96 1.58
C PRO A 331 0.81 2.02 3.10
N SER A 332 0.33 3.08 3.76
CA SER A 332 0.45 3.23 5.21
C SER A 332 -0.38 2.21 5.99
N LEU A 333 -1.52 1.75 5.45
CA LEU A 333 -2.33 0.72 6.09
C LEU A 333 -1.60 -0.61 6.26
N HIS A 334 -0.73 -0.98 5.32
CA HIS A 334 0.12 -2.16 5.46
C HIS A 334 1.04 -2.05 6.69
N VAL A 335 1.66 -0.90 6.88
CA VAL A 335 2.52 -0.64 8.05
C VAL A 335 1.69 -0.62 9.32
N LEU A 336 0.53 0.03 9.30
CA LEU A 336 -0.39 0.12 10.43
C LEU A 336 -0.78 -1.26 10.98
N ILE A 337 -1.18 -2.20 10.12
CA ILE A 337 -1.58 -3.55 10.53
C ILE A 337 -0.44 -4.27 11.24
N LYS A 338 0.78 -4.20 10.68
CA LYS A 338 1.98 -4.80 11.29
C LYS A 338 2.30 -4.15 12.63
N MET A 339 2.21 -2.82 12.70
CA MET A 339 2.49 -2.08 13.92
C MET A 339 1.48 -2.41 15.02
N LEU A 340 0.19 -2.49 14.70
CA LEU A 340 -0.86 -2.90 15.65
C LEU A 340 -0.52 -4.27 16.24
N ALA A 341 -0.19 -5.24 15.39
CA ALA A 341 0.17 -6.58 15.84
C ALA A 341 1.39 -6.60 16.77
N THR A 342 2.45 -5.89 16.42
CA THR A 342 3.66 -5.79 17.24
C THR A 342 3.37 -5.11 18.58
N ILE A 343 2.61 -4.01 18.59
CA ILE A 343 2.24 -3.31 19.82
C ILE A 343 1.38 -4.21 20.71
N THR A 344 0.38 -4.90 20.15
CA THR A 344 -0.49 -5.77 20.94
C THR A 344 0.29 -6.93 21.56
N LEU A 345 1.31 -7.45 20.86
CA LEU A 345 2.16 -8.52 21.37
C LEU A 345 3.08 -8.03 22.49
N VAL A 346 3.78 -6.91 22.30
CA VAL A 346 4.66 -6.32 23.33
C VAL A 346 3.88 -5.89 24.57
N MET A 347 2.67 -5.36 24.37
CA MET A 347 1.83 -4.86 25.46
C MET A 347 0.89 -5.93 26.03
N ALA A 348 0.99 -7.18 25.59
CA ALA A 348 0.14 -8.28 26.07
C ALA A 348 0.06 -8.38 27.61
N PRO A 349 1.18 -8.24 28.38
CA PRO A 349 1.12 -8.28 29.84
C PRO A 349 0.24 -7.19 30.48
N ILE A 350 0.06 -6.06 29.79
CA ILE A 350 -0.77 -4.95 30.30
C ILE A 350 -2.26 -5.28 30.18
N PHE A 351 -2.65 -6.16 29.26
CA PHE A 351 -4.04 -6.52 28.98
C PHE A 351 -4.59 -7.66 29.86
N LEU A 352 -3.71 -8.30 30.65
CA LEU A 352 -4.02 -9.38 31.58
C LEU A 352 -4.45 -8.90 32.97
#